data_AF-A0A2H0HJQ0-F1
#
_entry.id   AF-A0A2H0HJQ0-F1
#
_cell.length_a   1.000
_cell.length_b   1.000
_cell.length_c   1.000
_cell.angle_alpha   90.00
_cell.angle_beta   90.00
_cell.angle_gamma   90.00
#
_symmetry.space_group_name_H-M   'P 1'
#
loop_
_entity.id
_entity.type
_entity.pdbx_description
1 polymer ?
#
loop_
_entity_poly.entity_id
_entity_poly.type
_entity_poly.pdbx_seq_one_letter_code
_entity_poly.pdbx_strand_id
1 'polypeptide(L)'
;MSLFQEIERQAQQATDPQSLHYLIEQLTTLIAQSDEVVDMFRLRAAIWVKLDEKGKAINDYRELLVLNPEDEEAAMQIQFLQTILRYNNTDIYANPNTNMDPWLE
;
A
#
# COMPACT_ATOMS: atom_id res chain seq x y z
N MET A 1 4.60 -14.92 22.77
CA MET A 1 4.42 -14.35 21.43
C MET A 1 3.65 -13.05 21.60
N SER A 2 4.16 -11.94 21.10
CA SER A 2 3.43 -10.65 21.18
C SER A 2 2.21 -10.68 20.26
N LEU A 3 1.21 -9.84 20.54
CA LEU A 3 0.04 -9.71 19.66
C LEU A 3 0.45 -9.36 18.23
N PHE A 4 1.43 -8.47 18.07
CA PHE A 4 1.98 -8.11 16.77
C PHE A 4 2.60 -9.30 16.02
N GLN A 5 3.40 -10.14 16.71
CA GLN A 5 4.00 -11.34 16.09
C GLN A 5 2.94 -12.33 15.59
N GLU A 6 1.81 -12.45 16.29
CA GLU A 6 0.72 -13.29 15.81
C GLU A 6 0.03 -12.70 14.58
N ILE A 7 -0.20 -11.38 14.57
CA ILE A 7 -0.76 -10.67 13.40
C ILE A 7 0.17 -10.82 12.19
N GLU A 8 1.48 -10.68 12.36
CA GLU A 8 2.48 -10.85 11.31
C GLU A 8 2.44 -12.26 10.71
N ARG A 9 2.40 -13.28 11.58
CA ARG A 9 2.26 -14.69 11.16
C ARG A 9 0.97 -14.92 10.37
N GLN A 10 -0.14 -14.36 10.83
CA GLN A 10 -1.43 -14.46 10.14
C GLN A 10 -1.39 -13.73 8.79
N ALA A 11 -0.79 -12.55 8.72
CA ALA A 11 -0.66 -11.77 7.48
C ALA A 11 0.17 -12.47 6.40
N GLN A 12 1.14 -13.30 6.79
CA GLN A 12 1.92 -14.13 5.85
C GLN A 12 1.09 -15.27 5.25
N GLN A 13 0.16 -15.84 6.03
CA GLN A 13 -0.69 -16.96 5.60
C GLN A 13 -1.98 -16.52 4.90
N ALA A 14 -2.49 -15.33 5.25
CA ALA A 14 -3.74 -14.80 4.73
C ALA A 14 -3.61 -14.48 3.23
N THR A 15 -4.53 -15.04 2.46
CA THR A 15 -4.70 -14.78 1.03
C THR A 15 -6.08 -14.22 0.71
N ASP A 16 -7.07 -14.43 1.58
CA ASP A 16 -8.42 -13.96 1.38
C ASP A 16 -8.59 -12.50 1.85
N PRO A 17 -9.38 -11.67 1.13
CA PRO A 17 -9.56 -10.27 1.48
C PRO A 17 -10.18 -10.04 2.86
N GLN A 18 -11.06 -10.94 3.31
CA GLN A 18 -11.77 -10.79 4.58
C GLN A 18 -10.80 -10.87 5.76
N SER A 19 -9.90 -11.85 5.76
CA SER A 19 -8.84 -11.99 6.76
C SER A 19 -7.89 -10.81 6.73
N LEU A 20 -7.51 -10.32 5.54
CA LEU A 20 -6.64 -9.15 5.40
C LEU A 20 -7.28 -7.88 5.99
N HIS A 21 -8.57 -7.64 5.76
CA HIS A 21 -9.30 -6.53 6.39
C HIS A 21 -9.38 -6.68 7.90
N TYR A 22 -9.62 -7.89 8.41
CA TYR A 22 -9.63 -8.14 9.85
C TYR A 22 -8.25 -7.83 10.50
N LEU A 23 -7.15 -8.17 9.83
CA LEU A 23 -5.80 -7.85 10.30
C LEU A 23 -5.52 -6.35 10.29
N ILE A 24 -6.03 -5.61 9.30
CA ILE A 24 -5.94 -4.15 9.25
C ILE A 24 -6.64 -3.51 10.45
N GLU A 25 -7.82 -3.98 10.83
CA GLU A 25 -8.56 -3.45 11.98
C GLU A 25 -7.79 -3.68 13.30
N GLN A 26 -7.20 -4.87 13.45
CA GLN A 26 -6.33 -5.18 14.58
C GLN A 26 -5.09 -4.28 14.62
N LEU A 27 -4.41 -4.10 13.48
CA LEU A 27 -3.24 -3.21 13.38
C LEU A 27 -3.60 -1.76 13.67
N THR A 28 -4.76 -1.30 13.20
CA THR A 28 -5.22 0.07 13.45
C THR A 28 -5.46 0.32 14.93
N THR A 29 -6.06 -0.64 15.62
CA THR A 29 -6.25 -0.59 17.08
C THR A 29 -4.91 -0.62 17.81
N LEU A 30 -3.97 -1.46 17.37
CA LEU A 30 -2.68 -1.64 18.00
C LEU A 30 -1.77 -0.41 17.83
N ILE A 31 -1.76 0.19 16.63
CA ILE A 31 -1.03 1.44 16.35
C ILE A 31 -1.52 2.57 17.25
N ALA A 32 -2.83 2.64 17.54
CA ALA A 32 -3.37 3.68 18.40
C ALA A 32 -2.98 3.54 19.89
N GLN A 33 -2.44 2.39 20.30
CA GLN A 33 -2.12 2.07 21.70
C GLN A 33 -0.62 1.89 21.96
N SER A 34 0.20 1.83 20.90
CA SER A 34 1.62 1.54 20.98
C SER A 34 2.45 2.77 20.63
N ASP A 35 3.60 2.93 21.28
CA ASP A 35 4.61 3.92 20.90
C ASP A 35 5.56 3.37 19.81
N GLU A 36 5.66 2.03 19.70
CA GLU A 36 6.47 1.34 18.70
C GLU A 36 5.56 0.87 17.56
N VAL A 37 5.50 1.69 16.50
CA VAL A 37 4.51 1.54 15.42
C VAL A 37 5.13 1.44 14.03
N VAL A 38 6.45 1.59 13.90
CA VAL A 38 7.17 1.55 12.62
C VAL A 38 6.90 0.24 11.87
N ASP A 39 7.10 -0.90 12.52
CA ASP A 39 6.84 -2.22 11.92
C ASP A 39 5.35 -2.48 11.68
N MET A 40 4.49 -1.88 12.49
CA MET A 40 3.03 -1.99 12.33
C MET A 40 2.53 -1.24 11.09
N PHE A 41 3.05 -0.03 10.86
CA PHE A 41 2.79 0.72 9.62
C PHE A 41 3.33 -0.03 8.41
N ARG A 42 4.55 -0.58 8.50
CA ARG A 42 5.14 -1.40 7.43
C ARG A 42 4.26 -2.59 7.07
N LEU A 43 3.82 -3.35 8.07
CA LEU A 43 2.96 -4.52 7.86
C LEU A 43 1.59 -4.13 7.32
N ARG A 44 0.97 -3.07 7.85
CA ARG A 44 -0.34 -2.59 7.37
C ARG A 44 -0.25 -2.10 5.92
N ALA A 45 0.82 -1.40 5.56
CA ALA A 45 1.09 -1.00 4.18
C ALA A 45 1.21 -2.22 3.25
N ALA A 46 1.96 -3.26 3.65
CA ALA A 46 2.08 -4.48 2.86
C ALA A 46 0.72 -5.19 2.66
N ILE A 47 -0.14 -5.19 3.67
CA ILE A 47 -1.51 -5.73 3.56
C ILE A 47 -2.35 -4.89 2.58
N TRP A 48 -2.27 -3.56 2.63
CA TRP A 48 -2.94 -2.70 1.65
C TRP A 48 -2.45 -2.95 0.22
N VAL A 49 -1.15 -3.20 0.02
CA VAL A 49 -0.62 -3.60 -1.29
C VAL A 49 -1.23 -4.91 -1.76
N LYS A 50 -1.36 -5.93 -0.88
CA LYS A 50 -2.03 -7.20 -1.21
C LYS A 50 -3.50 -7.02 -1.62
N LEU A 51 -4.18 -6.01 -1.06
CA LEU A 51 -5.56 -5.66 -1.39
C LEU A 51 -5.70 -4.74 -2.62
N ASP A 52 -4.59 -4.47 -3.33
CA ASP A 52 -4.52 -3.52 -4.46
C ASP A 52 -4.76 -2.03 -4.09
N GLU A 53 -4.89 -1.74 -2.79
CA GLU A 53 -5.20 -0.41 -2.21
C GLU A 53 -3.92 0.45 -2.06
N LYS A 54 -3.21 0.67 -3.18
CA LYS A 54 -1.88 1.32 -3.21
C LYS A 54 -1.84 2.71 -2.57
N GLY A 55 -2.93 3.47 -2.70
CA GLY A 55 -3.03 4.81 -2.08
C GLY A 55 -2.95 4.76 -0.55
N LYS A 56 -3.61 3.78 0.07
CA LYS A 56 -3.56 3.58 1.53
C LYS A 56 -2.20 3.07 1.97
N ALA A 57 -1.60 2.16 1.21
CA ALA A 57 -0.23 1.69 1.45
C ALA A 57 0.79 2.84 1.45
N ILE A 58 0.70 3.76 0.49
CA ILE A 58 1.57 4.95 0.42
C ILE A 58 1.42 5.83 1.67
N ASN A 59 0.19 6.00 2.17
CA ASN A 59 -0.02 6.79 3.39
C ASN A 59 0.63 6.13 4.60
N ASP A 60 0.50 4.82 4.77
CA ASP A 60 1.17 4.11 5.87
C ASP A 60 2.70 4.19 5.77
N TYR A 61 3.28 4.07 4.58
CA TYR A 61 4.72 4.28 4.39
C TYR A 61 5.17 5.73 4.66
N ARG A 62 4.30 6.72 4.44
CA ARG A 62 4.61 8.11 4.78
C ARG A 62 4.62 8.34 6.28
N GLU A 63 3.65 7.79 7.01
CA GLU A 63 3.66 7.82 8.47
C GLU A 63 4.91 7.13 9.03
N LEU A 64 5.31 6.00 8.43
CA LEU A 64 6.58 5.33 8.75
C LEU A 64 7.77 6.27 8.56
N LEU A 65 7.89 6.95 7.41
CA LEU A 65 8.99 7.88 7.14
C LEU A 65 8.98 9.14 8.01
N VAL A 66 7.83 9.53 8.57
CA VAL A 66 7.79 10.61 9.59
C VAL A 66 8.52 10.17 10.86
N LEU A 67 8.39 8.90 11.23
CA LEU A 67 9.01 8.32 12.43
C LEU A 67 10.46 7.89 12.20
N ASN A 68 10.74 7.33 11.02
CA ASN A 68 12.07 6.91 10.59
C ASN A 68 12.39 7.48 9.19
N PRO A 69 12.91 8.72 9.11
CA PRO A 69 13.17 9.38 7.82
C PRO A 69 14.23 8.71 6.95
N GLU A 70 15.11 7.90 7.54
CA GLU A 70 16.20 7.21 6.83
C GLU A 70 15.79 5.81 6.35
N ASP A 71 14.50 5.47 6.43
CA ASP A 71 13.99 4.17 5.98
C ASP A 71 13.99 4.06 4.45
N GLU A 72 15.10 3.61 3.89
CA GLU A 72 15.28 3.44 2.44
C GLU A 72 14.22 2.51 1.83
N GLU A 73 13.83 1.46 2.55
CA GLU A 73 12.84 0.52 2.06
C GLU A 73 11.47 1.18 1.91
N ALA A 74 10.99 1.92 2.92
CA ALA A 74 9.73 2.64 2.83
C ALA A 74 9.75 3.69 1.70
N ALA A 75 10.86 4.40 1.52
CA ALA A 75 11.02 5.36 0.43
C ALA A 75 10.95 4.69 -0.95
N MET A 76 11.62 3.54 -1.12
CA MET A 76 11.57 2.74 -2.35
C MET A 76 10.16 2.22 -2.64
N GLN A 77 9.45 1.71 -1.61
CA GLN A 77 8.08 1.23 -1.76
C GLN A 77 7.13 2.34 -2.22
N ILE A 78 7.24 3.55 -1.66
CA ILE A 78 6.44 4.70 -2.13
C ILE A 78 6.71 5.00 -3.60
N GLN A 79 7.98 5.09 -4.02
CA GLN A 79 8.33 5.38 -5.41
C GLN A 79 7.79 4.30 -6.37
N PHE A 80 7.90 3.03 -5.97
CA PHE A 80 7.38 1.91 -6.73
C PHE A 80 5.85 1.98 -6.89
N LEU A 81 5.12 2.19 -5.79
CA LEU A 81 3.66 2.28 -5.82
C LEU A 81 3.16 3.50 -6.62
N GLN A 82 3.83 4.64 -6.51
CA GLN A 82 3.53 5.83 -7.31
C GLN A 82 3.75 5.58 -8.80
N THR A 83 4.80 4.84 -9.14
CA THR A 83 5.11 4.45 -10.52
C THR A 83 3.97 3.61 -11.09
N ILE A 84 3.49 2.58 -10.37
CA ILE A 84 2.35 1.76 -10.80
C ILE A 84 1.10 2.61 -11.02
N LEU A 85 0.76 3.48 -10.07
CA LEU A 85 -0.41 4.36 -10.18
C LEU A 85 -0.33 5.29 -11.40
N ARG A 86 0.86 5.84 -11.67
CA ARG A 86 1.09 6.69 -12.85
C ARG A 86 0.90 5.92 -14.15
N TYR A 87 1.43 4.70 -14.27
CA TYR A 87 1.28 3.88 -15.47
C TYR A 87 -0.18 3.49 -15.71
N ASN A 88 -0.90 3.06 -14.67
CA ASN A 88 -2.33 2.73 -14.78
C ASN A 88 -3.16 3.93 -15.27
N ASN A 89 -2.83 5.15 -14.82
CA ASN A 89 -3.51 6.37 -15.27
C ASN A 89 -3.11 6.83 -16.68
N THR A 90 -1.99 6.35 -17.23
CA THR A 90 -1.53 6.72 -18.57
C THR A 90 -2.20 5.86 -19.64
N ASP A 91 -2.52 4.60 -19.32
CA ASP A 91 -3.12 3.63 -20.26
C ASP A 91 -4.52 4.04 -20.74
N ILE A 92 -5.30 4.74 -19.90
CA ILE A 92 -6.63 5.26 -20.29
C ILE A 92 -6.57 6.36 -21.36
N TYR A 93 -5.41 7.00 -21.57
CA TYR A 93 -5.20 8.04 -22.59
C TYR A 93 -4.35 7.55 -23.78
N ALA A 94 -3.85 6.31 -23.74
CA ALA A 94 -2.94 5.76 -24.74
C ALA A 94 -3.63 5.07 -25.93
N ASN A 95 -4.96 5.12 -26.01
CA ASN A 95 -5.68 4.80 -27.24
C ASN A 95 -6.06 6.10 -27.95
N PRO A 96 -5.17 6.74 -28.73
CA PRO A 96 -5.64 7.67 -29.72
C PRO A 96 -6.53 6.83 -30.64
N ASN A 97 -7.83 7.11 -30.63
CA ASN A 97 -8.74 6.63 -31.66
C ASN A 97 -8.30 7.24 -33.00
N THR A 98 -7.20 6.76 -33.57
CA THR A 98 -6.62 7.21 -34.84
C THR A 98 -7.48 6.81 -36.04
N ASN A 99 -8.64 6.20 -35.81
CA ASN A 99 -9.56 5.76 -36.85
C ASN A 99 -10.73 6.74 -37.11
N MET A 100 -10.79 7.87 -36.39
CA MET A 100 -11.76 8.95 -36.66
C MET A 100 -11.15 10.32 -36.39
N ASP A 101 -10.07 10.66 -37.10
CA ASP A 101 -9.60 12.05 -37.18
C ASP A 101 -10.25 12.70 -38.43
N PRO A 102 -11.33 13.50 -38.28
CA PRO A 102 -12.06 14.11 -39.40
C PRO A 102 -11.31 15.26 -40.07
N TRP A 103 -10.04 15.51 -39.72
CA TRP A 103 -9.19 16.57 -40.28
C TRP A 103 -8.25 16.09 -41.40
N LEU A 104 -8.51 14.92 -41.99
CA LEU A 104 -7.79 14.39 -43.16
C LEU A 104 -8.62 14.38 -44.47
N GLU A 105 -9.64 15.22 -44.58
CA GLU A 105 -10.32 15.53 -45.87
C GLU A 105 -10.24 17.01 -46.22
#